data_AF-A0A414RMU8-F1
#
_entry.id   AF-A0A414RMU8-F1
#
_cell.length_a   1.000
_cell.length_b   1.000
_cell.length_c   1.000
_cell.angle_alpha   90.00
_cell.angle_beta   90.00
_cell.angle_gamma   90.00
#
_symmetry.space_group_name_H-M   'P 1'
#
loop_
_entity.id
_entity.type
_entity.pdbx_description
1 polymer ?
#
loop_
_entity_poly.entity_id
_entity_poly.type
_entity_poly.pdbx_seq_one_letter_code
_entity_poly.pdbx_strand_id
1 'polypeptide(L)' 'MPRVTIKKKEYKVSDFSKWIVGKMYEQGLTQADLAKMIGITQPSFCNRLKKGLFSYSDMLILFKELKVSDSEILTLMKL' A
#
# COMPACT_ATOMS: atom_id res chain seq x y z
N MET A 1 -1.44 -17.60 22.66
CA MET A 1 -0.62 -18.43 21.75
C MET A 1 0.39 -17.55 21.00
N PRO A 2 1.70 -17.89 20.96
CA PRO A 2 2.78 -16.97 20.55
C PRO A 2 3.00 -16.86 19.02
N ARG A 3 2.20 -17.55 18.19
CA ARG A 3 2.35 -17.54 16.73
C ARG A 3 1.84 -16.27 16.05
N VAL A 4 0.90 -15.56 16.69
CA VAL A 4 0.21 -14.38 16.12
C VAL A 4 1.11 -13.15 16.15
N THR A 5 1.94 -12.99 17.17
CA THR A 5 2.81 -11.81 17.36
C THR A 5 3.94 -11.73 16.35
N ILE A 6 4.51 -12.87 15.92
CA ILE A 6 5.64 -12.92 14.97
C ILE A 6 5.17 -12.58 13.54
N LYS A 7 3.93 -12.95 13.17
CA LYS A 7 3.38 -12.70 11.84
C LYS A 7 2.62 -11.37 11.69
N LYS A 8 2.37 -10.63 12.78
CA LYS A 8 1.65 -9.33 12.72
C LYS A 8 2.27 -8.32 11.73
N LYS A 9 3.59 -8.34 11.54
CA LYS A 9 4.27 -7.50 10.54
C LYS A 9 3.96 -7.91 9.09
N GLU A 10 3.86 -9.21 8.80
CA GLU A 10 3.54 -9.71 7.45
C GLU A 10 2.06 -9.54 7.10
N TYR A 11 1.16 -9.68 8.08
CA TYR A 11 -0.28 -9.47 7.88
C TYR A 11 -0.60 -8.01 7.49
N LYS A 12 0.03 -7.03 8.17
CA LYS A 12 -0.05 -5.58 7.86
C LYS A 12 0.28 -5.23 6.40
N VAL A 13 1.27 -5.93 5.85
CA VAL A 13 1.80 -5.68 4.51
C VAL A 13 0.86 -6.21 3.42
N SER A 14 0.24 -7.38 3.64
CA SER A 14 -0.71 -7.95 2.68
C SER A 14 -1.99 -7.11 2.56
N ASP A 15 -2.41 -6.48 3.66
CA ASP A 15 -3.60 -5.64 3.70
C ASP A 15 -3.38 -4.30 3.01
N PHE A 16 -2.15 -3.76 3.06
CA PHE A 16 -1.79 -2.56 2.30
C PHE A 16 -1.89 -2.78 0.78
N SER A 17 -1.37 -3.89 0.26
CA SER A 17 -1.47 -4.19 -1.18
C SER A 17 -2.92 -4.32 -1.65
N LYS A 18 -3.78 -4.99 -0.87
CA LYS A 18 -5.22 -5.10 -1.20
C LYS A 18 -5.90 -3.74 -1.16
N TRP A 19 -5.57 -2.93 -0.15
CA TRP A 19 -6.09 -1.59 -0.01
C TRP A 19 -5.69 -0.69 -1.20
N ILE A 20 -4.42 -0.76 -1.66
CA ILE A 20 -3.96 -0.06 -2.87
C ILE A 20 -4.80 -0.46 -4.09
N VAL A 21 -5.04 -1.77 -4.27
CA VAL A 21 -5.87 -2.25 -5.38
C VAL A 21 -7.30 -1.70 -5.29
N GLY A 22 -7.90 -1.69 -4.10
CA GLY A 22 -9.21 -1.07 -3.86
C GLY A 22 -9.24 0.41 -4.25
N LYS A 23 -8.24 1.18 -3.80
CA LYS A 23 -8.13 2.61 -4.13
C LYS A 23 -7.91 2.87 -5.61
N MET A 24 -7.18 2.00 -6.31
CA MET A 24 -7.05 2.08 -7.76
C MET A 24 -8.41 1.96 -8.46
N TYR A 25 -9.23 0.98 -8.06
CA TYR A 25 -10.56 0.80 -8.62
C TYR A 25 -11.49 1.96 -8.28
N GLU A 26 -11.48 2.45 -7.04
CA GLU A 26 -12.30 3.60 -6.60
C GLU A 26 -11.99 4.89 -7.38
N GLN A 27 -10.71 5.14 -7.67
CA GLN A 27 -10.25 6.38 -8.33
C GLN A 27 -10.00 6.23 -9.84
N GLY A 28 -10.23 5.05 -10.42
CA GLY A 28 -9.97 4.78 -11.83
C GLY A 28 -8.48 4.86 -12.22
N LEU A 29 -7.57 4.60 -11.28
CA LEU A 29 -6.13 4.69 -11.49
C LEU A 29 -5.56 3.35 -11.95
N THR A 30 -4.50 3.40 -12.77
CA THR A 30 -3.75 2.22 -13.17
C THR A 30 -2.51 2.01 -12.30
N GLN A 31 -1.93 0.81 -12.35
CA GLN A 31 -0.63 0.56 -11.69
C GLN A 31 0.48 1.45 -12.24
N ALA A 32 0.37 1.87 -13.51
CA ALA A 32 1.33 2.78 -14.12
C ALA A 32 1.23 4.18 -13.53
N ASP A 33 0.03 4.63 -13.16
CA ASP A 33 -0.17 5.94 -12.54
C ASP A 33 0.41 5.98 -11.14
N LEU A 34 0.12 4.96 -10.32
CA LEU A 34 0.72 4.84 -8.98
C LEU A 34 2.24 4.66 -9.03
N ALA A 35 2.77 3.93 -10.02
CA ALA A 35 4.21 3.79 -10.21
C ALA A 35 4.87 5.14 -10.51
N LYS A 36 4.24 5.97 -11.35
CA LYS A 36 4.72 7.33 -11.65
C LYS A 36 4.73 8.22 -10.40
N MET A 37 3.71 8.13 -9.54
CA MET A 37 3.63 8.92 -8.30
C MET A 37 4.84 8.70 -7.38
N ILE A 38 5.32 7.45 -7.28
CA ILE A 38 6.49 7.12 -6.45
C ILE A 38 7.80 7.02 -7.26
N GLY A 39 7.80 7.46 -8.51
CA GLY A 39 9.00 7.55 -9.35
C GLY A 39 9.60 6.20 -9.78
N ILE A 40 8.79 5.15 -9.93
CA ILE A 40 9.24 3.82 -10.38
C ILE A 40 8.53 3.36 -11.65
N THR A 41 9.02 2.26 -12.22
CA THR A 41 8.39 1.63 -13.38
C THR A 41 7.16 0.80 -12.98
N GLN A 42 6.18 0.68 -13.87
CA GLN A 42 4.99 -0.14 -13.63
C GLN A 42 5.31 -1.61 -13.30
N PRO A 43 6.28 -2.29 -13.97
CA PRO A 43 6.66 -3.66 -13.59
C PRO A 43 7.25 -3.75 -12.17
N SER A 44 8.05 -2.75 -11.76
CA SER A 44 8.58 -2.67 -10.40
C SER A 44 7.44 -2.52 -9.38
N PHE A 45 6.47 -1.64 -9.67
CA PHE A 45 5.28 -1.48 -8.85
C PHE A 45 4.46 -2.76 -8.74
N CYS A 46 4.23 -3.47 -9.84
CA CYS A 46 3.52 -4.76 -9.86
C CYS A 46 4.22 -5.81 -8.97
N ASN A 47 5.55 -5.89 -9.03
CA ASN A 47 6.32 -6.80 -8.18
C ASN A 47 6.23 -6.42 -6.69
N ARG A 48 6.30 -5.12 -6.36
CA ARG A 48 6.09 -4.62 -5.00
C ARG A 48 4.69 -4.92 -4.50
N LEU A 49 3.67 -4.71 -5.33
CA LEU A 49 2.28 -5.00 -5.00
C LEU A 49 2.06 -6.48 -4.67
N LYS A 50 2.59 -7.39 -5.49
CA LYS A 50 2.52 -8.85 -5.26
C LYS A 50 3.20 -9.29 -3.97
N LYS A 51 4.32 -8.65 -3.62
CA LYS A 51 5.11 -8.99 -2.43
C LYS A 51 4.78 -8.15 -1.19
N GLY A 52 3.95 -7.12 -1.35
CA GLY A 52 3.70 -6.08 -0.35
C GLY A 52 4.93 -5.25 0.04
N LEU A 53 5.97 -5.21 -0.80
CA LEU A 53 7.23 -4.55 -0.45
C LEU A 53 7.17 -3.05 -0.76
N PHE A 54 6.55 -2.29 0.13
CA PHE A 54 6.55 -0.83 0.10
C PHE A 54 7.40 -0.26 1.22
N SER A 55 8.25 0.71 0.90
CA SER A 55 8.95 1.49 1.92
C SER A 55 7.99 2.47 2.57
N TYR A 56 8.32 2.93 3.78
CA TYR A 56 7.52 3.96 4.46
C TYR A 56 7.41 5.25 3.64
N SER A 57 8.48 5.65 2.94
CA SER A 57 8.46 6.78 2.02
C SER A 57 7.50 6.58 0.84
N ASP A 58 7.45 5.38 0.24
CA ASP A 58 6.49 5.10 -0.83
C ASP A 58 5.05 5.24 -0.32
N MET A 59 4.78 4.72 0.88
CA MET A 59 3.45 4.80 1.50
C MET A 59 3.02 6.25 1.75
N LEU A 60 3.91 7.09 2.29
CA LEU A 60 3.60 8.51 2.53
C LEU A 60 3.26 9.26 1.25
N ILE A 61 4.03 9.03 0.18
CA ILE A 61 3.75 9.64 -1.13
C ILE A 61 2.39 9.16 -1.64
N LEU A 62 2.13 7.85 -1.61
CA LEU A 62 0.84 7.29 -2.05
C LEU A 62 -0.34 7.84 -1.25
N PHE A 63 -0.23 7.96 0.08
CA PHE A 63 -1.30 8.53 0.90
C PHE A 63 -1.59 9.99 0.54
N LYS A 64 -0.54 10.77 0.32
CA LYS A 64 -0.66 12.17 -0.07
C LYS A 64 -1.33 12.32 -1.44
N GLU A 65 -0.85 11.60 -2.44
CA GLU A 65 -1.36 11.67 -3.82
C GLU A 65 -2.80 11.14 -3.94
N LEU A 66 -3.12 10.07 -3.19
CA LEU A 66 -4.47 9.50 -3.12
C LEU A 66 -5.42 10.29 -2.21
N LYS A 67 -4.95 11.39 -1.59
CA LYS A 67 -5.70 12.27 -0.66
C LYS A 67 -6.38 11.50 0.47
N VAL A 68 -5.66 10.54 1.05
CA VAL A 68 -6.18 9.66 2.10
C VAL A 68 -6.19 10.43 3.40
N SER A 69 -7.28 10.32 4.15
CA SER A 69 -7.42 11.00 5.44
C SER A 69 -6.56 10.36 6.53
N ASP A 70 -6.12 11.14 7.51
CA ASP A 70 -5.34 10.62 8.65
C ASP A 70 -6.07 9.51 9.42
N SER A 71 -7.40 9.58 9.49
CA SER A 71 -8.23 8.55 10.12
C SER A 71 -8.23 7.23 9.34
N GLU A 72 -8.26 7.28 8.01
CA GLU A 72 -8.10 6.10 7.15
C GLU A 72 -6.69 5.52 7.29
N ILE A 73 -5.65 6.35 7.30
CA ILE A 73 -4.26 5.90 7.51
C ILE A 73 -4.11 5.20 8.85
N LEU A 74 -4.66 5.79 9.93
CA LEU A 74 -4.64 5.18 11.26
C LEU A 74 -5.37 3.85 11.29
N THR A 75 -6.50 3.73 10.60
CA THR A 75 -7.25 2.46 10.49
C THR A 75 -6.42 1.40 9.77
N LEU A 76 -5.80 1.77 8.66
CA LEU A 76 -4.94 0.91 7.87
C LEU A 76 -3.68 0.47 8.62
N MET A 77 -3.09 1.34 9.45
CA MET A 77 -1.87 1.04 10.22
C MET A 77 -2.11 0.33 11.56
N LYS A 78 -3.33 0.43 12.12
CA LYS A 78 -3.70 -0.25 13.38
C LYS A 78 -4.06 -1.71 13.19
N LEU A 79 -4.64 -2.08 12.05
CA LEU A 79 -4.82 -3.47 11.60
C LEU A 79 -3.48 -4.20 11.59
#